data_AF-A0A150MCK4-F1
#
_entry.id   AF-A0A150MCK4-F1
#
_cell.length_a   1.000
_cell.length_b   1.000
_cell.length_c   1.000
_cell.angle_alpha   90.00
_cell.angle_beta   90.00
_cell.angle_gamma   90.00
#
_symmetry.space_group_name_H-M   'P 1'
#
loop_
_entity.id
_entity.type
_entity.pdbx_description
1 polymer ?
#
loop_
_entity_poly.entity_id
_entity_poly.type
_entity_poly.pdbx_seq_one_letter_code
_entity_poly.pdbx_strand_id
1 'polypeptide(L)'
;MDVLLTFMDYPSNIRSVIYTTNAIERTIKEIRKRLKPMNSLSSLEAAEKVVYLTVQDFNEKWAERKLRGFAEAQEALERMFEERYH
;
A
#
# COMPACT_ATOMS: atom_id res chain seq x y z
N MET A 1 20.76 11.72 -1.89
CA MET A 1 20.86 10.24 -1.77
C MET A 1 20.11 9.75 -0.54
N ASP A 2 20.13 10.54 0.53
CA ASP A 2 19.54 10.23 1.84
C ASP A 2 18.07 9.81 1.81
N VAL A 3 17.22 10.45 0.98
CA VAL A 3 15.79 10.11 0.87
C VAL A 3 15.56 8.69 0.32
N LEU A 4 16.45 8.19 -0.54
CA LEU A 4 16.34 6.83 -1.10
C LEU A 4 16.79 5.75 -0.11
N LEU A 5 17.58 6.13 0.90
CA LEU A 5 18.11 5.21 1.91
C LEU A 5 17.31 5.22 3.22
N THR A 6 16.33 6.11 3.38
CA THR A 6 15.49 6.21 4.59
C THR A 6 14.82 4.89 4.99
N PHE A 7 14.57 3.98 4.05
CA PHE A 7 14.03 2.66 4.38
C PHE A 7 15.00 1.80 5.22
N MET A 8 16.30 2.10 5.21
CA MET A 8 17.30 1.40 6.03
C MET A 8 17.17 1.70 7.52
N ASP A 9 16.52 2.82 7.88
CA ASP A 9 16.27 3.17 9.29
C ASP A 9 15.19 2.26 9.91
N TYR A 10 14.40 1.58 9.10
CA TYR A 10 13.35 0.66 9.54
C TYR A 10 13.89 -0.75 9.86
N PRO A 11 13.15 -1.55 10.64
CA PRO A 11 13.50 -2.94 10.94
C PRO A 11 13.79 -3.77 9.69
N SER A 12 14.85 -4.59 9.73
CA SER A 12 15.37 -5.32 8.55
C SER A 12 14.35 -6.26 7.91
N ASN A 13 13.43 -6.81 8.71
CA ASN A 13 12.34 -7.68 8.31
C ASN A 13 11.31 -7.01 7.38
N ILE A 14 11.15 -5.69 7.40
CA ILE A 14 10.22 -4.97 6.50
C ILE A 14 10.88 -4.22 5.35
N ARG A 15 12.21 -4.06 5.38
CA ARG A 15 12.96 -3.29 4.36
C ARG A 15 12.71 -3.78 2.94
N SER A 16 12.67 -5.10 2.74
CA SER A 16 12.40 -5.67 1.41
C SER A 16 11.02 -5.30 0.88
N VAL A 17 10.02 -5.23 1.76
CA VAL A 17 8.66 -4.83 1.39
C VAL A 17 8.64 -3.34 1.01
N ILE A 18 9.32 -2.48 1.77
CA ILE A 18 9.41 -1.04 1.52
C ILE A 18 10.20 -0.72 0.25
N TYR A 19 11.31 -1.43 0.02
CA TYR A 19 12.20 -1.20 -1.12
C TYR A 19 11.56 -1.57 -2.46
N THR A 20 10.60 -2.50 -2.47
CA THR A 20 9.97 -2.97 -3.71
C THR A 20 8.68 -2.22 -4.03
N THR A 21 8.42 -2.00 -5.32
CA THR A 21 7.19 -1.37 -5.84
C THR A 21 6.03 -2.36 -6.03
N ASN A 22 6.23 -3.64 -5.68
CA ASN A 22 5.31 -4.74 -5.93
C ASN A 22 3.87 -4.47 -5.46
N ALA A 23 3.70 -3.87 -4.29
CA ALA A 23 2.38 -3.58 -3.72
C ALA A 23 1.62 -2.53 -4.55
N ILE A 24 2.30 -1.44 -4.91
CA ILE A 24 1.72 -0.35 -5.69
C ILE A 24 1.43 -0.83 -7.12
N GLU A 25 2.38 -1.53 -7.76
CA GLU A 25 2.20 -2.08 -9.10
C GLU A 25 1.03 -3.07 -9.18
N ARG A 26 0.92 -3.99 -8.22
CA ARG A 26 -0.22 -4.92 -8.13
C ARG A 26 -1.54 -4.17 -7.99
N THR A 27 -1.59 -3.14 -7.14
CA THR A 27 -2.81 -2.34 -6.92
C THR A 27 -3.24 -1.63 -8.20
N ILE A 28 -2.30 -0.95 -8.88
CA ILE A 28 -2.56 -0.26 -10.15
C ILE A 28 -3.00 -1.25 -11.22
N LYS A 29 -2.38 -2.44 -11.28
CA LYS A 29 -2.74 -3.49 -12.24
C LYS A 29 -4.19 -3.96 -12.06
N GLU A 30 -4.64 -4.19 -10.83
CA GLU A 30 -6.01 -4.62 -10.56
C GLU A 30 -7.03 -3.52 -10.86
N ILE A 31 -6.73 -2.25 -10.54
CA ILE A 31 -7.57 -1.11 -10.92
C ILE A 31 -7.72 -1.04 -12.45
N ARG A 32 -6.61 -1.11 -13.19
CA ARG A 32 -6.62 -1.10 -14.66
C ARG A 32 -7.40 -2.28 -15.23
N LYS A 33 -7.28 -3.46 -14.63
CA LYS A 33 -8.01 -4.67 -15.05
C LYS A 33 -9.53 -4.49 -14.90
N ARG A 34 -10.01 -3.82 -13.84
CA ARG A 34 -11.44 -3.51 -13.64
C ARG A 34 -11.96 -2.46 -14.59
N LEU A 35 -11.16 -1.43 -14.89
CA LEU A 35 -11.55 -0.36 -15.81
C LEU A 35 -11.53 -0.80 -17.28
N LYS A 36 -10.60 -1.68 -17.69
CA LYS A 36 -10.40 -2.09 -19.08
C LYS A 36 -11.65 -2.62 -19.81
N PRO A 37 -12.52 -3.47 -19.23
CA PRO A 37 -13.73 -3.96 -19.90
C PRO A 37 -14.88 -2.96 -19.91
N MET A 38 -14.78 -1.82 -19.23
CA MET A 38 -15.85 -0.81 -19.17
C MET A 38 -15.82 0.04 -20.45
N ASN A 39 -16.55 -0.41 -21.49
CA ASN A 39 -16.61 0.26 -22.80
C ASN A 39 -17.31 1.65 -22.77
N SER A 40 -17.98 1.99 -21.67
CA SER A 40 -18.70 3.27 -21.52
C SER A 40 -18.48 3.83 -20.11
N LEU A 41 -17.30 4.39 -19.84
CA LEU A 41 -17.16 5.33 -18.73
C LEU A 41 -17.79 6.65 -19.19
N SER A 42 -18.98 6.94 -18.69
CA SER A 42 -19.80 8.07 -19.15
C SER A 42 -19.21 9.44 -18.80
N SER A 43 -18.29 9.50 -17.83
CA SER A 43 -17.55 10.70 -17.44
C SER A 43 -16.31 10.36 -16.61
N LEU A 44 -15.47 11.35 -16.31
CA LEU A 44 -14.31 11.19 -15.42
C LEU A 44 -14.76 10.80 -14.00
N GLU A 45 -15.83 11.42 -13.49
CA GLU A 45 -16.41 11.14 -12.18
C GLU A 45 -16.87 9.68 -12.07
N ALA A 46 -17.38 9.09 -13.16
CA ALA A 46 -17.73 7.67 -13.20
C ALA A 46 -16.48 6.78 -13.02
N ALA A 47 -15.36 7.14 -13.64
CA ALA A 47 -14.10 6.42 -13.47
C ALA A 47 -13.55 6.57 -12.05
N GLU A 48 -13.57 7.77 -11.48
CA GLU A 48 -13.15 8.04 -10.10
C GLU A 48 -13.97 7.23 -9.10
N LYS A 49 -15.29 7.14 -9.29
CA LYS A 49 -16.17 6.33 -8.44
C LYS A 49 -15.81 4.84 -8.50
N VAL A 50 -15.46 4.32 -9.67
CA VAL A 50 -15.01 2.91 -9.82
C VAL A 50 -13.68 2.67 -9.10
N VAL A 51 -12.74 3.62 -9.19
CA VAL A 51 -11.48 3.55 -8.45
C VAL A 51 -11.74 3.56 -6.95
N TYR A 52 -12.58 4.49 -6.46
CA TYR A 52 -12.96 4.58 -5.05
C TYR A 52 -13.53 3.26 -4.52
N LEU A 53 -14.54 2.70 -5.20
CA LEU A 53 -15.15 1.43 -4.80
C LEU A 53 -14.15 0.25 -4.85
N THR A 54 -13.19 0.31 -5.78
CA THR A 54 -12.13 -0.70 -5.85
C THR A 54 -11.16 -0.61 -4.70
N VAL A 55 -10.77 0.59 -4.30
CA VAL A 55 -9.91 0.82 -3.13
C VAL A 55 -10.64 0.42 -1.85
N GLN A 56 -11.95 0.71 -1.74
CA GLN A 56 -12.76 0.29 -0.59
C GLN A 56 -12.77 -1.25 -0.44
N ASP A 57 -13.00 -1.98 -1.53
CA ASP A 57 -12.94 -3.45 -1.55
C ASP A 57 -11.54 -3.99 -1.17
N PHE A 58 -10.47 -3.30 -1.58
CA PHE A 58 -9.11 -3.66 -1.14
C PHE A 58 -8.90 -3.42 0.35
N ASN A 59 -9.37 -2.29 0.89
CA ASN A 59 -9.27 -1.99 2.31
C ASN A 59 -9.96 -3.06 3.15
N GLU A 60 -11.18 -3.47 2.79
CA GLU A 60 -11.89 -4.55 3.48
C GLU A 60 -11.12 -5.89 3.40
N LYS A 61 -10.61 -6.25 2.22
CA LYS A 61 -9.84 -7.50 2.02
C LYS A 61 -8.49 -7.53 2.72
N TRP A 62 -7.88 -6.38 2.93
CA TRP A 62 -6.54 -6.26 3.52
C TRP A 62 -6.56 -5.83 4.98
N ALA A 63 -7.72 -5.44 5.53
CA ALA A 63 -7.87 -4.96 6.91
C ALA A 63 -7.25 -5.92 7.94
N GLU A 64 -7.44 -7.22 7.75
CA GLU A 64 -6.95 -8.25 8.69
C GLU A 64 -5.58 -8.83 8.29
N ARG A 65 -4.99 -8.39 7.17
CA ARG A 65 -3.74 -8.94 6.64
C ARG A 65 -2.54 -8.14 7.12
N LYS A 66 -1.59 -8.82 7.77
CA LYS A 66 -0.25 -8.28 8.02
C LYS A 66 0.68 -8.66 6.87
N LEU A 67 1.38 -7.67 6.30
CA LEU A 67 2.43 -7.93 5.33
C LEU A 67 3.59 -8.68 6.01
N ARG A 68 4.34 -9.45 5.21
CA ARG A 68 5.48 -10.23 5.70
C ARG A 68 6.45 -9.32 6.47
N GLY A 69 6.90 -9.80 7.63
CA GLY A 69 7.84 -9.06 8.50
C GLY A 69 7.19 -8.01 9.39
N PHE A 70 6.00 -7.49 9.06
CA PHE A 70 5.36 -6.44 9.87
C PHE A 70 4.87 -6.93 11.23
N ALA A 71 4.49 -8.21 11.36
CA ALA A 71 4.15 -8.79 12.66
C ALA A 71 5.34 -8.84 13.61
N GLU A 72 6.51 -9.23 13.10
CA GLU A 72 7.77 -9.28 13.85
C GLU A 72 8.34 -7.87 14.13
N ALA A 73 8.09 -6.91 13.23
CA ALA A 73 8.56 -5.53 13.35
C ALA A 73 7.71 -4.69 14.31
N GLN A 74 6.56 -5.18 14.76
CA GLN A 74 5.55 -4.38 15.42
C GLN A 74 6.10 -3.63 16.65
N GLU A 75 6.73 -4.33 17.58
CA GLU A 75 7.31 -3.71 18.80
C GLU A 75 8.42 -2.70 18.47
N ALA A 76 9.26 -3.00 17.48
CA ALA A 76 10.33 -2.09 17.05
C ALA A 76 9.76 -0.82 16.42
N LEU A 77 8.72 -0.95 15.59
CA LEU A 77 8.02 0.19 14.98
C LEU A 77 7.32 1.04 16.03
N GLU A 78 6.65 0.43 17.00
CA GLU A 78 5.98 1.13 18.10
C GLU A 78 7.00 1.98 18.90
N ARG A 79 8.14 1.41 19.30
CA ARG A 79 9.21 2.18 19.96
C ARG A 79 9.76 3.32 19.09
N MET A 80 10.05 3.04 17.82
CA MET A 80 10.57 4.06 16.90
C MET A 80 9.61 5.22 16.69
N PHE A 81 8.30 4.97 16.66
CA PHE A 81 7.30 6.02 16.49
C PHE A 81 7.01 6.76 17.79
N GLU A 82 7.12 6.09 18.94
CA GLU A 82 7.07 6.75 20.25
C GLU A 82 8.18 7.80 20.36
N GLU A 83 9.44 7.41 20.14
CA GLU A 83 10.60 8.31 20.23
C GLU A 83 10.58 9.47 19.22
N ARG A 84 9.85 9.32 18.11
CA ARG A 84 9.81 10.31 17.03
C ARG A 84 8.71 11.35 17.22
N TYR A 85 7.58 10.96 17.79
CA TYR A 85 6.37 11.78 17.84
C TYR A 85 5.93 12.12 19.27
N HIS A 86 6.54 11.50 20.29
CA HIS A 86 6.36 11.80 21.71
C HIS A 86 7.68 12.27 22.34
#